data_AF-A0A434L647-F1
#
_entry.id   AF-A0A434L647-F1
#
_cell.length_a   1.000
_cell.length_b   1.000
_cell.length_c   1.000
_cell.angle_alpha   90.00
_cell.angle_beta   90.00
_cell.angle_gamma   90.00
#
_symmetry.space_group_name_H-M   'P 1'
#
loop_
_entity.id
_entity.type
_entity.pdbx_description
1 polymer ?
#
loop_
_entity_poly.entity_id
_entity_poly.type
_entity_poly.pdbx_seq_one_letter_code
_entity_poly.pdbx_strand_id
1 'polypeptide(L)'
;MARAGAHKWIAGICTKTIRFCSDRRGVAAVEFAFIVPVLLIMYFMTMEASQAIETSKKVSRIGSMVADLVTQQQTITAADLDAIMQIGNSTLQPYNRSTPEIIITAIQVTDETTPKVLVVWSRKMVGSAFSAATAKNSITKVPPALEIKGTFLIRVES
;
A
#
# COMPACT_ATOMS: atom_id res chain seq x y z
N MET A 1 45.73 36.42 -59.75
CA MET A 1 46.25 35.56 -58.65
C MET A 1 45.29 35.63 -57.45
N ALA A 2 44.21 34.84 -57.42
CA ALA A 2 43.28 34.85 -56.28
C ALA A 2 42.49 33.53 -56.19
N ARG A 3 43.16 32.39 -55.89
CA ARG A 3 42.48 31.10 -55.66
C ARG A 3 42.98 30.33 -54.42
N ALA A 4 43.86 30.91 -53.60
CA ALA A 4 44.50 30.18 -52.48
C ALA A 4 43.84 30.39 -51.09
N GLY A 5 42.97 31.40 -50.92
CA GLY A 5 42.40 31.76 -49.60
C GLY A 5 41.16 30.95 -49.18
N ALA A 6 40.27 30.62 -50.14
CA ALA A 6 38.99 29.96 -49.85
C ALA A 6 39.15 28.52 -49.34
N HIS A 7 40.18 27.80 -49.81
CA HIS A 7 40.43 26.42 -49.40
C HIS A 7 40.88 26.27 -47.93
N LYS A 8 41.61 27.25 -47.38
CA LYS A 8 42.04 27.21 -45.96
C LYS A 8 40.88 27.44 -45.00
N TRP A 9 39.92 28.28 -45.39
CA TRP A 9 38.74 28.58 -44.59
C TRP A 9 37.75 27.41 -44.55
N ILE A 10 37.47 26.80 -45.71
CA ILE A 10 36.63 25.60 -45.82
C ILE A 10 37.27 24.42 -45.08
N ALA A 11 38.59 24.23 -45.21
CA ALA A 11 39.31 23.20 -44.48
C ALA A 11 39.21 23.39 -42.95
N GLY A 12 39.39 24.62 -42.45
CA GLY A 12 39.28 24.92 -41.01
C GLY A 12 37.88 24.69 -40.44
N ILE A 13 36.83 24.94 -41.23
CA ILE A 13 35.44 24.63 -40.84
C ILE A 13 35.22 23.11 -40.78
N CYS A 14 35.64 22.37 -41.81
CA CYS A 14 35.52 20.90 -41.83
C CYS A 14 36.26 20.24 -40.65
N THR A 15 37.48 20.68 -40.32
CA THR A 15 38.24 20.12 -39.19
C THR A 15 37.57 20.40 -37.85
N LYS A 16 36.98 21.58 -37.66
CA LYS A 16 36.23 21.91 -36.43
C LYS A 16 34.95 21.08 -36.30
N THR A 17 34.22 20.86 -37.40
CA THR A 17 33.01 20.02 -37.40
C THR A 17 33.35 18.55 -37.17
N ILE A 18 34.42 18.02 -37.77
CA ILE A 18 34.89 16.65 -37.52
C ILE A 18 35.32 16.50 -36.05
N ARG A 19 35.98 17.51 -35.47
CA ARG A 19 36.37 17.48 -34.05
C ARG A 19 35.17 17.56 -33.11
N PHE A 20 34.11 18.27 -33.48
CA PHE A 20 32.85 18.30 -32.75
C PHE A 20 32.10 16.96 -32.85
N CYS A 21 32.03 16.36 -34.04
CA CYS A 21 31.43 15.03 -34.24
C CYS A 21 32.26 13.89 -33.64
N SER A 22 33.58 14.07 -33.51
CA SER A 22 34.49 13.12 -32.85
C SER A 22 34.61 13.35 -31.34
N ASP A 23 33.94 14.38 -30.79
CA ASP A 23 33.97 14.63 -29.35
C ASP A 23 33.02 13.65 -28.64
N ARG A 24 33.61 12.53 -28.20
CA ARG A 24 32.94 11.47 -27.45
C ARG A 24 32.25 11.98 -26.18
N ARG A 25 32.67 13.14 -25.64
CA ARG A 25 32.04 13.78 -24.47
C ARG A 25 30.71 14.42 -24.84
N GLY A 26 30.59 15.00 -26.04
CA GLY A 26 29.34 15.56 -26.55
C GLY A 26 28.31 14.48 -26.83
N VAL A 27 28.73 13.36 -27.44
CA VAL A 27 27.86 12.18 -27.65
C VAL A 27 27.40 11.61 -26.31
N ALA A 28 28.30 11.43 -25.35
CA ALA A 28 27.96 10.95 -24.01
C ALA A 28 26.99 11.87 -23.27
N ALA A 29 27.08 13.20 -23.45
CA ALA A 29 26.15 14.15 -22.85
C ALA A 29 24.73 14.01 -23.40
N VAL A 30 24.58 13.74 -24.69
CA VAL A 30 23.28 13.48 -25.33
C VAL A 30 22.68 12.16 -24.86
N GLU A 31 23.48 11.09 -24.82
CA GLU A 31 23.04 9.79 -24.29
C GLU A 31 22.59 9.90 -22.83
N PHE A 32 23.35 10.64 -22.00
CA PHE A 32 22.99 10.91 -20.62
C PHE A 32 21.68 11.70 -20.50
N ALA A 33 21.47 12.70 -21.35
CA ALA A 33 20.23 13.49 -21.37
C ALA A 33 18.98 12.65 -21.67
N PHE A 34 19.11 11.53 -22.41
CA PHE A 34 18.01 10.59 -22.66
C PHE A 34 17.88 9.51 -21.58
N ILE A 35 18.99 8.98 -21.07
CA ILE A 35 18.98 7.87 -20.10
C ILE A 35 18.55 8.36 -18.71
N VAL A 36 19.01 9.54 -18.28
CA VAL A 36 18.73 10.06 -16.93
C VAL A 36 17.25 10.24 -16.65
N PRO A 37 16.43 10.83 -17.54
CA PRO A 37 14.98 10.92 -17.32
C PRO A 37 14.33 9.55 -17.07
N VAL A 38 14.74 8.52 -17.84
CA VAL A 38 14.22 7.15 -17.68
C VAL A 38 14.65 6.56 -16.34
N LEU A 39 15.92 6.73 -15.96
CA LEU A 39 16.44 6.27 -14.67
C LEU A 39 15.73 6.95 -13.49
N LEU A 40 15.47 8.26 -13.57
CA LEU A 40 14.76 9.00 -12.53
C LEU A 40 13.30 8.54 -12.39
N ILE A 41 12.59 8.33 -13.50
CA ILE A 41 11.23 7.80 -13.49
C ILE A 41 11.21 6.41 -12.83
N MET A 42 12.11 5.53 -13.24
CA MET A 42 12.20 4.17 -12.68
C MET A 42 12.56 4.21 -11.19
N TYR A 43 13.45 5.12 -10.77
CA TYR A 43 13.81 5.32 -9.38
C TYR A 43 12.61 5.77 -8.53
N PHE A 44 11.91 6.83 -8.92
CA PHE A 44 10.74 7.30 -8.16
C PHE A 44 9.60 6.29 -8.18
N MET A 45 9.37 5.62 -9.31
CA MET A 45 8.34 4.59 -9.44
C MET A 45 8.60 3.42 -8.49
N THR A 46 9.84 2.93 -8.44
CA THR A 46 10.21 1.85 -7.50
C THR A 46 10.09 2.31 -6.05
N MET A 47 10.52 3.53 -5.72
CA MET A 47 10.42 4.05 -4.36
C MET A 47 8.98 4.18 -3.85
N GLU A 48 8.06 4.66 -4.69
CA GLU A 48 6.63 4.76 -4.35
C GLU A 48 5.96 3.38 -4.31
N ALA A 49 6.29 2.49 -5.25
CA ALA A 49 5.77 1.12 -5.26
C ALA A 49 6.20 0.33 -4.02
N SER A 50 7.44 0.47 -3.58
CA SER A 50 7.94 -0.15 -2.35
C SER A 50 7.17 0.31 -1.12
N GLN A 51 6.93 1.62 -0.96
CA GLN A 51 6.15 2.16 0.16
C GLN A 51 4.69 1.66 0.14
N ALA A 52 4.07 1.57 -1.04
CA ALA A 52 2.71 1.04 -1.19
C ALA A 52 2.63 -0.44 -0.76
N ILE A 53 3.57 -1.26 -1.22
CA ILE A 53 3.65 -2.69 -0.85
C ILE A 53 3.90 -2.85 0.65
N GLU A 54 4.80 -2.06 1.23
CA GLU A 54 5.10 -2.12 2.66
C GLU A 54 3.88 -1.74 3.50
N THR A 55 3.16 -0.68 3.09
CA THR A 55 1.93 -0.26 3.76
C THR A 55 0.85 -1.35 3.69
N SER A 56 0.63 -1.95 2.51
CA SER A 56 -0.32 -3.07 2.35
C SER A 56 0.02 -4.26 3.25
N LYS A 57 1.31 -4.62 3.35
CA LYS A 57 1.77 -5.68 4.26
C LYS A 57 1.55 -5.33 5.73
N LYS A 58 1.77 -4.08 6.13
CA LYS A 58 1.51 -3.60 7.50
C LYS A 58 0.03 -3.66 7.83
N VAL A 59 -0.86 -3.21 6.93
CA VAL A 59 -2.32 -3.27 7.10
C VAL A 59 -2.79 -4.72 7.30
N SER A 60 -2.35 -5.64 6.45
CA SER A 60 -2.69 -7.06 6.59
C SER A 60 -2.20 -7.65 7.92
N ARG A 61 -0.98 -7.30 8.34
CA ARG A 61 -0.44 -7.73 9.65
C ARG A 61 -1.25 -7.18 10.82
N ILE A 62 -1.73 -5.94 10.73
CA ILE A 62 -2.58 -5.34 11.76
C ILE A 62 -3.90 -6.11 11.89
N GLY A 63 -4.54 -6.47 10.78
CA GLY A 63 -5.75 -7.29 10.79
C GLY A 63 -5.56 -8.60 11.57
N SER A 64 -4.47 -9.32 11.30
CA SER A 64 -4.12 -10.54 12.03
C SER A 64 -3.81 -10.28 13.52
N MET A 65 -2.98 -9.29 13.83
CA MET A 65 -2.65 -8.95 15.23
C MET A 65 -3.88 -8.55 16.04
N VAL A 66 -4.79 -7.76 15.45
CA VAL A 66 -6.06 -7.37 16.08
C VAL A 66 -6.92 -8.60 16.33
N ALA A 67 -7.06 -9.50 15.35
CA ALA A 67 -7.80 -10.76 15.53
C ALA A 67 -7.21 -11.63 16.65
N ASP A 68 -5.88 -11.75 16.70
CA ASP A 68 -5.19 -12.53 17.72
C ASP A 68 -5.37 -11.93 19.12
N LEU A 69 -5.26 -10.60 19.26
CA LEU A 69 -5.47 -9.92 20.54
C LEU A 69 -6.92 -10.01 21.01
N VAL A 70 -7.88 -9.93 20.10
CA VAL A 70 -9.31 -10.07 20.40
C VAL A 70 -9.62 -11.50 20.86
N THR A 71 -9.10 -12.52 20.15
CA THR A 71 -9.40 -13.93 20.47
C THR A 71 -8.74 -14.43 21.74
N GLN A 72 -7.68 -13.78 22.23
CA GLN A 72 -7.03 -14.09 23.50
C GLN A 72 -7.82 -13.63 24.73
N GLN A 73 -8.75 -12.69 24.59
CA GLN A 73 -9.50 -12.14 25.71
C GLN A 73 -10.75 -12.99 26.02
N GLN A 74 -10.89 -13.42 27.28
CA GLN A 74 -12.07 -14.18 27.73
C GLN A 74 -13.33 -13.30 27.82
N THR A 75 -13.16 -12.02 28.12
CA THR A 75 -14.21 -11.02 28.16
C THR A 75 -13.71 -9.78 27.46
N ILE A 76 -14.51 -9.23 26.56
CA ILE A 76 -14.17 -8.06 25.77
C ILE A 76 -15.08 -6.90 26.15
N THR A 77 -14.48 -5.79 26.55
CA THR A 77 -15.17 -4.52 26.71
C THR A 77 -14.95 -3.62 25.49
N ALA A 78 -15.80 -2.61 25.33
CA ALA A 78 -15.61 -1.62 24.26
C ALA A 78 -14.26 -0.86 24.40
N ALA A 79 -13.81 -0.62 25.63
CA ALA A 79 -12.54 0.05 25.89
C ALA A 79 -11.34 -0.80 25.45
N ASP A 80 -11.41 -2.13 25.65
CA ASP A 80 -10.35 -3.05 25.21
C ASP A 80 -10.24 -3.08 23.69
N LEU A 81 -11.38 -3.12 22.98
CA LEU A 81 -11.41 -3.06 21.51
C LEU A 81 -10.84 -1.75 21.00
N ASP A 82 -11.20 -0.63 21.63
CA ASP A 82 -10.70 0.69 21.26
C ASP A 82 -9.18 0.78 21.42
N ALA A 83 -8.65 0.25 22.53
CA ALA A 83 -7.21 0.17 22.78
C ALA A 83 -6.48 -0.74 21.78
N ILE A 84 -7.02 -1.94 21.50
CA ILE A 84 -6.44 -2.88 20.53
C ILE A 84 -6.37 -2.25 19.13
N MET A 85 -7.44 -1.59 18.69
CA MET A 85 -7.45 -0.92 17.39
C MET A 85 -6.47 0.27 17.35
N GLN A 86 -6.26 0.99 18.47
CA GLN A 86 -5.28 2.09 18.55
C GLN A 86 -3.84 1.58 18.45
N ILE A 87 -3.54 0.42 19.04
CA ILE A 87 -2.25 -0.27 18.89
C ILE A 87 -2.03 -0.65 17.42
N GLY A 88 -3.08 -1.15 16.75
CA GLY A 88 -3.07 -1.42 15.32
C GLY A 88 -2.68 -0.18 14.50
N ASN A 89 -3.35 0.95 14.74
CA ASN A 89 -3.05 2.22 14.07
C ASN A 89 -1.60 2.70 14.32
N SER A 90 -1.08 2.52 15.53
CA SER A 90 0.31 2.89 15.86
C SER A 90 1.34 2.09 15.07
N THR A 91 1.01 0.87 14.63
CA THR A 91 1.92 0.03 13.83
C THR A 91 2.07 0.50 12.37
N LEU A 92 1.11 1.31 11.88
CA LEU A 92 1.20 1.94 10.57
C LEU A 92 2.21 3.10 10.55
N GLN A 93 2.64 3.62 11.70
CA GLN A 93 3.61 4.71 11.72
C GLN A 93 4.91 4.33 10.97
N PRO A 94 5.54 5.30 10.25
CA PRO A 94 5.14 6.70 10.09
C PRO A 94 4.15 6.96 8.92
N TYR A 95 3.53 5.93 8.35
CA TYR A 95 2.66 6.07 7.18
C TYR A 95 1.28 6.61 7.56
N ASN A 96 0.98 7.85 7.18
CA ASN A 96 -0.29 8.53 7.48
C ASN A 96 -0.94 9.19 6.24
N ARG A 97 -0.60 8.75 5.02
CA ARG A 97 -1.11 9.35 3.77
C ARG A 97 -2.65 9.18 3.63
N SER A 98 -3.24 8.22 4.33
CA SER A 98 -4.68 7.96 4.38
C SER A 98 -5.12 7.61 5.80
N THR A 99 -6.41 7.79 6.08
CA THR A 99 -7.02 7.41 7.36
C THR A 99 -7.29 5.90 7.36
N PRO A 100 -6.67 5.10 8.25
CA PRO A 100 -6.96 3.68 8.33
C PRO A 100 -8.37 3.45 8.86
N GLU A 101 -9.04 2.46 8.28
CA GLU A 101 -10.31 1.91 8.74
C GLU A 101 -10.04 0.51 9.28
N ILE A 102 -10.57 0.18 10.45
CA ILE A 102 -10.49 -1.17 11.01
C ILE A 102 -11.88 -1.53 11.51
N ILE A 103 -12.42 -2.66 11.06
CA ILE A 103 -13.72 -3.18 11.45
C ILE A 103 -13.52 -4.55 12.07
N ILE A 104 -13.99 -4.72 13.29
CA ILE A 104 -14.02 -5.99 14.00
C ILE A 104 -15.47 -6.43 14.12
N THR A 105 -15.78 -7.63 13.66
CA THR A 105 -17.11 -8.23 13.76
C THR A 105 -17.01 -9.58 14.44
N ALA A 106 -17.71 -9.74 15.56
CA ALA A 106 -17.92 -11.04 16.18
C ALA A 106 -19.15 -11.70 15.59
N ILE A 107 -18.99 -12.94 15.14
CA ILE A 107 -20.00 -13.71 14.44
C ILE A 107 -20.21 -15.03 15.19
N GLN A 108 -21.47 -15.37 15.43
CA GLN A 108 -21.88 -16.65 15.97
C GLN A 108 -22.67 -17.41 14.91
N VAL A 109 -22.27 -18.65 14.66
CA VAL A 109 -23.07 -19.61 13.89
C VAL A 109 -24.00 -20.34 14.86
N THR A 110 -25.32 -20.24 14.68
CA THR A 110 -26.29 -20.89 15.55
C THR A 110 -26.29 -22.41 15.37
N ASP A 111 -26.66 -23.14 16.43
CA ASP A 111 -26.74 -24.62 16.44
C ASP A 111 -28.13 -25.15 16.07
N GLU A 112 -28.82 -24.45 15.17
CA GLU A 112 -30.16 -24.84 14.70
C GLU A 112 -30.07 -25.87 13.56
N THR A 113 -31.20 -26.46 13.17
CA THR A 113 -31.28 -27.38 12.02
C THR A 113 -30.77 -26.71 10.74
N THR A 114 -31.12 -25.43 10.54
CA THR A 114 -30.54 -24.52 9.55
C THR A 114 -29.70 -23.46 10.29
N PRO A 115 -28.35 -23.53 10.25
CA PRO A 115 -27.51 -22.58 10.96
C PRO A 115 -27.71 -21.17 10.43
N LYS A 116 -27.84 -20.21 11.34
CA LYS A 116 -27.87 -18.78 11.04
C LYS A 116 -26.54 -18.17 11.45
N VAL A 117 -26.01 -17.31 10.60
CA VAL A 117 -24.75 -16.61 10.84
C VAL A 117 -25.09 -15.22 11.35
N LEU A 118 -25.01 -15.03 12.67
CA LEU A 118 -25.47 -13.83 13.37
C LEU A 118 -24.30 -12.98 13.85
N VAL A 119 -24.42 -11.67 13.72
CA VAL A 119 -23.47 -10.72 14.32
C VAL A 119 -23.79 -10.55 15.80
N VAL A 120 -22.84 -10.89 16.68
CA VAL A 120 -22.98 -10.71 18.14
C VAL A 120 -22.71 -9.27 18.53
N TRP A 121 -21.63 -8.70 17.99
CA TRP A 121 -21.24 -7.32 18.14
C TRP A 121 -20.33 -6.92 16.99
N SER A 122 -20.22 -5.61 16.77
CA SER A 122 -19.22 -5.06 15.84
C SER A 122 -18.68 -3.75 16.39
N ARG A 123 -17.42 -3.47 16.04
CA ARG A 123 -16.75 -2.22 16.37
C ARG A 123 -15.95 -1.78 15.16
N LYS A 124 -16.08 -0.50 14.81
CA LYS A 124 -15.35 0.15 13.73
C LYS A 124 -14.53 1.29 14.28
N MET A 125 -13.30 1.42 13.79
CA MET A 125 -12.47 2.60 13.91
C MET A 125 -12.26 3.22 12.54
N VAL A 126 -12.43 4.53 12.43
CA VAL A 126 -11.95 5.33 11.30
C VAL A 126 -11.09 6.45 11.88
N GLY A 127 -9.76 6.36 11.70
CA GLY A 127 -8.82 7.28 12.32
C GLY A 127 -8.87 7.18 13.85
N SER A 128 -9.44 8.20 14.51
CA SER A 128 -9.63 8.22 15.98
C SER A 128 -11.09 8.08 16.41
N ALA A 129 -12.02 7.95 15.46
CA ALA A 129 -13.45 7.85 15.74
C ALA A 129 -13.87 6.38 15.80
N PHE A 130 -14.69 6.04 16.81
CA PHE A 130 -15.20 4.69 17.03
C PHE A 130 -16.71 4.64 16.85
N SER A 131 -17.21 3.59 16.18
CA SER A 131 -18.63 3.36 15.99
C SER A 131 -18.96 1.86 15.98
N ALA A 132 -20.24 1.51 15.96
CA ALA A 132 -20.64 0.17 15.51
C ALA A 132 -20.55 0.09 13.98
N ALA A 133 -20.28 -1.09 13.42
CA ALA A 133 -20.20 -1.30 11.98
C ALA A 133 -21.49 -1.93 11.43
N THR A 134 -21.89 -3.03 12.05
CA THR A 134 -23.04 -3.87 11.71
C THR A 134 -23.94 -4.04 12.94
N ALA A 135 -25.25 -3.99 12.71
CA ALA A 135 -26.24 -4.13 13.77
C ALA A 135 -26.16 -5.50 14.45
N LYS A 136 -26.33 -5.51 15.78
CA LYS A 136 -26.43 -6.75 16.56
C LYS A 136 -27.59 -7.61 16.07
N ASN A 137 -27.39 -8.92 16.04
CA ASN A 137 -28.33 -9.94 15.57
C ASN A 137 -28.71 -9.86 14.09
N SER A 138 -28.02 -9.04 13.28
CA SER A 138 -28.20 -9.09 11.83
C SER A 138 -27.56 -10.34 11.24
N ILE A 139 -28.13 -10.85 10.14
CA ILE A 139 -27.57 -11.97 9.39
C ILE A 139 -26.42 -11.48 8.52
N THR A 140 -25.25 -12.12 8.61
CA THR A 140 -24.09 -11.89 7.74
C THR A 140 -23.75 -13.16 6.96
N LYS A 141 -22.93 -13.04 5.92
CA LYS A 141 -22.40 -14.20 5.18
C LYS A 141 -20.98 -14.51 5.65
N VAL A 142 -20.64 -15.79 5.71
CA VAL A 142 -19.27 -16.31 5.83
C VAL A 142 -19.06 -17.36 4.75
N PRO A 143 -17.81 -17.70 4.39
CA PRO A 143 -17.55 -18.79 3.44
C PRO A 143 -18.24 -20.09 3.89
N PRO A 144 -18.83 -20.88 2.97
CA PRO A 144 -19.58 -22.10 3.33
C PRO A 144 -18.76 -23.10 4.17
N ALA A 145 -17.44 -23.14 3.96
CA ALA A 145 -16.53 -23.99 4.74
C ALA A 145 -16.44 -23.62 6.23
N LEU A 146 -16.85 -22.40 6.61
CA LEU A 146 -16.84 -21.90 7.98
C LEU A 146 -18.24 -21.87 8.63
N GLU A 147 -19.28 -22.31 7.92
CA GLU A 147 -20.65 -22.42 8.45
C GLU A 147 -20.82 -23.69 9.31
N ILE A 148 -19.90 -23.89 10.25
CA ILE A 148 -19.92 -25.02 11.19
C ILE A 148 -20.77 -24.63 12.40
N LYS A 149 -21.76 -25.47 12.73
CA LYS A 149 -22.69 -25.24 13.84
C LYS A 149 -21.97 -24.99 15.16
N GLY A 150 -22.46 -24.01 15.92
CA GLY A 150 -21.92 -23.65 17.24
C GLY A 150 -20.57 -22.89 17.20
N THR A 151 -20.04 -22.56 16.02
CA THR A 151 -18.73 -21.90 15.91
C THR A 151 -18.84 -20.40 16.17
N PHE A 152 -17.84 -19.86 16.87
CA PHE A 152 -17.64 -18.43 17.06
C PHE A 152 -16.46 -17.95 16.20
N LEU A 153 -16.67 -16.87 15.46
CA LEU A 153 -15.73 -16.33 14.49
C LEU A 153 -15.49 -14.84 14.76
N ILE A 154 -14.23 -14.43 14.64
CA ILE A 154 -13.86 -13.01 14.61
C ILE A 154 -13.45 -12.67 13.18
N ARG A 155 -14.14 -11.72 12.56
CA ARG A 155 -13.78 -11.15 11.27
C ARG A 155 -13.17 -9.77 11.49
N VAL A 156 -11.98 -9.55 10.95
CA VAL A 156 -11.32 -8.24 10.92
C VAL A 156 -11.19 -7.79 9.47
N GLU A 157 -11.65 -6.57 9.19
CA GLU A 157 -11.58 -5.91 7.88
C GLU A 157 -10.80 -4.60 8.05
N SER A 158 -9.90 -4.30 7.11
CA SER A 158 -8.94 -3.19 7.20
C SER A 158 -8.66 -2.58 5.84
#